data_AF-D9PVX1-F1
#
_entry.id   AF-D9PVX1-F1
#
_cell.length_a   1.000
_cell.length_b   1.000
_cell.length_c   1.000
_cell.angle_alpha   90.00
_cell.angle_beta   90.00
_cell.angle_gamma   90.00
#
_symmetry.space_group_name_H-M   'P 1'
#
loop_
_entity.id
_entity.type
_entity.pdbx_description
1 polymer ?
#
loop_
_entity_poly.entity_id
_entity_poly.type
_entity_poly.pdbx_seq_one_letter_code
_entity_poly.pdbx_strand_id
1 'polypeptide(L)'
;MKKARELNFKPIINMTRDEVIRELQRAKVYIDFGNHPGKDRIPREAAILGCCAIVGKRGSASGPDVPIPDEFKFDTGKDMGGVIKKILDCLENFEENHESSTIIED
;
A
#
# COMPACT_ATOMS: atom_id res chain seq x y z
N MET A 1 -8.60 22.35 4.13
CA MET A 1 -7.14 22.21 3.95
C MET A 1 -6.87 21.02 3.04
N LYS A 2 -6.17 21.19 1.90
CA LYS A 2 -5.67 20.05 1.11
C LYS A 2 -4.42 19.54 1.82
N LYS A 3 -4.52 18.45 2.58
CA LYS A 3 -3.39 17.82 3.27
C LYS A 3 -2.46 17.13 2.24
N ALA A 4 -1.19 16.96 2.58
CA ALA A 4 -0.21 16.18 1.83
C ALA A 4 0.10 16.66 0.39
N ARG A 5 0.23 17.97 0.19
CA ARG A 5 0.55 18.54 -1.15
C ARG A 5 1.97 18.24 -1.61
N GLU A 6 2.88 17.97 -0.68
CA GLU A 6 4.25 17.58 -1.01
C GLU A 6 4.38 16.14 -1.54
N LEU A 7 3.33 15.32 -1.43
CA LEU A 7 3.38 13.94 -1.88
C LEU A 7 3.16 13.83 -3.39
N ASN A 8 4.02 13.04 -4.04
CA ASN A 8 3.87 12.69 -5.44
C ASN A 8 3.10 11.38 -5.58
N PHE A 9 1.86 11.46 -6.07
CA PHE A 9 1.04 10.28 -6.38
C PHE A 9 1.05 10.00 -7.88
N LYS A 10 1.43 8.78 -8.25
CA LYS A 10 1.33 8.30 -9.63
C LYS A 10 0.30 7.18 -9.71
N PRO A 11 -0.82 7.38 -10.41
CA PRO A 11 -1.81 6.32 -10.57
C PRO A 11 -1.31 5.25 -11.55
N ILE A 12 -1.62 3.99 -11.25
CA ILE A 12 -1.38 2.85 -12.15
C ILE A 12 -2.61 2.68 -13.04
N ILE A 13 -2.57 3.21 -14.26
CA ILE A 13 -3.71 3.20 -15.20
C ILE A 13 -3.19 2.85 -16.60
N ASN A 14 -3.86 1.91 -17.28
CA ASN A 14 -3.54 1.47 -18.64
C ASN A 14 -2.06 1.09 -18.84
N MET A 15 -1.42 0.59 -17.78
CA MET A 15 -0.03 0.14 -17.81
C MET A 15 0.01 -1.35 -18.18
N THR A 16 0.99 -1.71 -19.00
CA THR A 16 1.43 -3.10 -19.18
C THR A 16 2.01 -3.65 -17.88
N ARG A 17 2.10 -4.97 -17.76
CA ARG A 17 2.69 -5.64 -16.60
C ARG A 17 4.11 -5.12 -16.28
N ASP A 18 4.94 -4.96 -17.30
CA ASP A 18 6.32 -4.51 -17.12
C ASP A 18 6.39 -3.04 -16.68
N GLU A 19 5.46 -2.20 -17.14
CA GLU A 19 5.33 -0.82 -16.65
C GLU A 19 4.93 -0.80 -15.18
N VAL A 20 3.96 -1.63 -14.78
CA VAL A 20 3.57 -1.75 -13.37
C VAL A 20 4.76 -2.15 -12.50
N ILE A 21 5.50 -3.19 -12.90
CA ILE A 21 6.68 -3.64 -12.16
C ILE A 21 7.71 -2.51 -12.03
N ARG A 22 8.03 -1.82 -13.12
CA ARG A 22 8.98 -0.69 -13.10
C ARG A 22 8.54 0.46 -12.22
N GLU A 23 7.25 0.75 -12.17
CA GLU A 23 6.73 1.79 -11.27
C GLU A 23 6.78 1.37 -9.81
N LEU A 24 6.41 0.12 -9.50
CA LEU A 24 6.49 -0.41 -8.14
C LEU A 24 7.92 -0.45 -7.62
N GLN A 25 8.89 -0.90 -8.42
CA GLN A 25 10.32 -0.89 -8.05
C GLN A 25 10.89 0.51 -7.79
N ARG A 26 10.25 1.56 -8.30
CA ARG A 26 10.66 2.96 -8.07
C ARG A 26 9.90 3.63 -6.93
N ALA A 27 8.79 3.06 -6.49
CA ALA A 27 7.92 3.64 -5.48
C ALA A 27 8.31 3.11 -4.09
N LYS A 28 8.28 4.00 -3.09
CA LYS A 28 8.41 3.59 -1.68
C LYS A 28 7.12 3.05 -1.10
N VAL A 29 5.98 3.56 -1.57
CA VAL A 29 4.66 3.26 -1.00
C VAL A 29 3.70 2.90 -2.11
N TYR A 30 2.99 1.79 -1.95
CA TYR A 30 1.86 1.40 -2.78
C TYR A 30 0.58 1.54 -1.97
N ILE A 31 -0.48 2.06 -2.61
CA ILE A 31 -1.76 2.31 -1.95
C ILE A 31 -2.86 1.64 -2.76
N ASP A 32 -3.65 0.80 -2.10
CA ASP A 32 -4.85 0.21 -2.69
C ASP A 32 -6.05 0.37 -1.76
N PHE A 33 -6.96 1.28 -2.15
CA PHE A 33 -8.25 1.46 -1.48
C PHE A 33 -9.42 0.94 -2.32
N GLY A 34 -9.11 0.15 -3.34
CA GLY A 34 -10.08 -0.51 -4.19
C GLY A 34 -10.96 -1.48 -3.40
N ASN A 35 -12.05 -1.91 -4.02
CA ASN A 35 -12.83 -2.99 -3.47
C ASN A 35 -12.14 -4.30 -3.87
N HIS A 36 -11.85 -5.15 -2.89
CA HIS A 36 -11.14 -6.41 -3.10
C HIS A 36 -12.14 -7.58 -3.14
N PRO A 37 -12.60 -8.05 -4.31
CA PRO A 37 -13.37 -9.28 -4.43
C PRO A 37 -12.42 -10.48 -4.54
N GLY A 38 -11.76 -10.86 -3.43
CA GLY A 38 -10.95 -12.09 -3.34
C GLY A 38 -9.47 -11.87 -2.99
N LYS A 39 -8.61 -12.82 -3.38
CA LYS A 39 -7.15 -12.79 -3.13
C LYS A 39 -6.45 -11.84 -4.10
N ASP A 40 -6.47 -10.55 -3.81
CA ASP A 40 -5.77 -9.59 -4.64
C ASP A 40 -4.25 -9.76 -4.58
N ARG A 41 -3.64 -9.84 -5.77
CA ARG A 41 -2.22 -10.12 -5.94
C ARG A 41 -1.36 -8.87 -5.85
N ILE A 42 -1.87 -7.70 -6.24
CA ILE A 42 -1.05 -6.49 -6.41
C ILE A 42 -0.48 -5.98 -5.08
N PRO A 43 -1.23 -5.88 -3.96
CA PRO A 43 -0.63 -5.47 -2.69
C PRO A 43 0.55 -6.37 -2.26
N ARG A 44 0.43 -7.68 -2.49
CA ARG A 44 1.50 -8.66 -2.24
C ARG A 44 2.69 -8.45 -3.18
N GLU A 45 2.43 -8.31 -4.49
CA GLU A 45 3.48 -8.06 -5.48
C GLU A 45 4.22 -6.73 -5.21
N ALA A 46 3.50 -5.70 -4.78
CA ALA A 46 4.08 -4.42 -4.39
C ALA A 46 5.03 -4.57 -3.19
N ALA A 47 4.64 -5.31 -2.15
CA ALA A 47 5.52 -5.61 -1.02
C ALA A 47 6.79 -6.35 -1.46
N ILE A 48 6.66 -7.39 -2.31
CA ILE A 48 7.80 -8.13 -2.86
C ILE A 48 8.73 -7.23 -3.69
N LEU A 49 8.18 -6.23 -4.38
CA LEU A 49 8.93 -5.28 -5.20
C LEU A 49 9.50 -4.09 -4.39
N GLY A 50 9.40 -4.12 -3.07
CA GLY A 50 10.03 -3.13 -2.18
C GLY A 50 9.11 -2.01 -1.70
N CYS A 51 7.80 -2.06 -1.96
CA CYS A 51 6.89 -1.03 -1.47
C CYS A 51 6.41 -1.34 -0.04
N CYS A 52 6.26 -0.30 0.78
CA CYS A 52 5.32 -0.35 1.89
C CYS A 52 3.89 -0.36 1.32
N ALA A 53 3.15 -1.45 1.49
CA ALA A 53 1.80 -1.58 0.97
C ALA A 53 0.76 -1.12 2.01
N ILE A 54 -0.04 -0.10 1.67
CA ILE A 54 -1.12 0.44 2.50
C ILE A 54 -2.45 0.12 1.83
N VAL A 55 -3.34 -0.59 2.52
CA VAL A 55 -4.59 -1.09 1.93
C VAL A 55 -5.84 -0.65 2.69
N GLY A 56 -6.97 -0.66 1.99
CA GLY A 56 -8.28 -0.41 2.60
C GLY A 56 -8.79 -1.62 3.39
N LYS A 57 -9.59 -1.37 4.43
CA LYS A 57 -10.29 -2.43 5.21
C LYS A 57 -11.60 -2.89 4.57
N ARG A 58 -11.94 -2.44 3.36
CA ARG A 58 -13.18 -2.83 2.67
C ARG A 58 -13.00 -4.15 1.91
N GLY A 59 -13.97 -5.05 2.00
CA GLY A 59 -13.91 -6.36 1.34
C GLY A 59 -12.88 -7.31 1.97
N SER A 60 -12.29 -8.19 1.15
CA SER A 60 -11.35 -9.24 1.59
C SER A 60 -9.99 -8.71 2.07
N ALA A 61 -9.66 -7.43 1.86
CA ALA A 61 -8.40 -6.84 2.33
C ALA A 61 -8.31 -6.67 3.85
N SER A 62 -9.43 -6.78 4.56
CA SER A 62 -9.44 -6.92 6.02
C SER A 62 -9.11 -8.35 6.50
N GLY A 63 -9.13 -9.32 5.59
CA GLY A 63 -8.93 -10.74 5.88
C GLY A 63 -7.47 -11.21 5.70
N PRO A 64 -7.23 -12.51 5.91
CA PRO A 64 -5.91 -13.13 5.75
C PRO A 64 -5.43 -13.19 4.29
N ASP A 65 -6.31 -12.91 3.33
CA ASP A 65 -6.00 -12.94 1.89
C ASP A 65 -4.97 -11.88 1.46
N VAL A 66 -4.84 -10.81 2.27
CA VAL A 66 -3.81 -9.78 2.16
C VAL A 66 -2.96 -9.83 3.45
N PRO A 67 -1.85 -10.60 3.45
CA PRO A 67 -0.98 -10.79 4.61
C PRO A 67 -0.08 -9.57 4.77
N ILE A 68 -0.67 -8.46 5.22
CA ILE A 68 0.01 -7.24 5.61
C ILE A 68 -0.44 -6.93 7.05
N PRO A 69 0.43 -6.42 7.94
CA PRO A 69 0.03 -6.10 9.30
C PRO A 69 -1.12 -5.10 9.35
N ASP A 70 -1.96 -5.21 10.38
CA ASP A 70 -3.17 -4.41 10.54
C ASP A 70 -2.93 -2.90 10.62
N GLU A 71 -1.72 -2.48 11.02
CA GLU A 71 -1.33 -1.07 11.07
C GLU A 71 -1.19 -0.41 9.69
N PHE A 72 -1.09 -1.22 8.62
CA PHE A 72 -1.09 -0.74 7.23
C PHE A 72 -2.48 -0.88 6.58
N LYS A 73 -3.50 -1.33 7.34
CA LYS A 73 -4.88 -1.50 6.89
C LYS A 73 -5.79 -0.41 7.47
N PHE A 74 -6.45 0.36 6.62
CA PHE A 74 -7.25 1.52 7.04
C PHE A 74 -8.70 1.49 6.60
N ASP A 75 -9.62 1.90 7.48
CA ASP A 75 -10.98 2.28 7.07
C ASP A 75 -10.94 3.72 6.55
N THR A 76 -10.78 3.88 5.25
CA THR A 76 -10.62 5.19 4.59
C THR A 76 -11.85 6.10 4.71
N GLY A 77 -13.02 5.55 5.05
CA GLY A 77 -14.20 6.35 5.35
C GLY A 77 -14.15 7.02 6.73
N LYS A 78 -13.27 6.56 7.61
CA LYS A 78 -13.17 7.00 9.01
C LYS A 78 -11.85 7.65 9.36
N ASP A 79 -10.74 7.18 8.79
CA ASP A 79 -9.39 7.59 9.21
C ASP A 79 -8.44 7.99 8.07
N MET A 80 -8.81 9.04 7.34
CA MET A 80 -7.90 9.64 6.35
C MET A 80 -6.69 10.34 7.00
N GLY A 81 -6.78 10.71 8.28
CA GLY A 81 -5.65 11.32 9.00
C GLY A 81 -4.54 10.31 9.27
N GLY A 82 -4.90 9.13 9.78
CA GLY A 82 -3.99 8.01 10.01
C GLY A 82 -3.35 7.51 8.72
N VAL A 83 -4.12 7.44 7.63
CA VAL A 83 -3.56 7.10 6.29
C VAL A 83 -2.42 8.05 5.92
N ILE A 84 -2.65 9.36 5.98
CA ILE A 84 -1.61 10.35 5.61
C ILE A 84 -0.40 10.23 6.55
N LYS A 85 -0.64 10.07 7.86
CA LYS A 85 0.44 9.88 8.84
C LYS A 85 1.27 8.64 8.51
N LYS A 86 0.64 7.51 8.18
CA LYS A 86 1.34 6.27 7.85
C LYS A 86 2.09 6.36 6.52
N ILE A 87 1.55 7.06 5.51
CA ILE A 87 2.29 7.34 4.27
C ILE A 87 3.57 8.12 4.58
N LEU A 88 3.48 9.19 5.37
CA LEU A 88 4.65 10.01 5.73
C LEU A 88 5.67 9.19 6.53
N ASP A 89 5.21 8.40 7.49
CA ASP A 89 6.05 7.47 8.26
C ASP A 89 6.78 6.45 7.36
N CYS A 90 6.10 5.87 6.37
CA CYS A 90 6.76 4.98 5.40
C CYS A 90 7.79 5.70 4.52
N LEU A 91 7.67 7.01 4.31
CA LEU A 91 8.63 7.77 3.52
C LEU A 91 9.86 8.16 4.34
N GLU A 92 9.65 8.49 5.62
CA GLU A 92 10.68 8.89 6.58
C GLU A 92 11.44 7.68 7.13
N ASN A 93 10.72 6.66 7.60
CA ASN A 93 11.23 5.44 8.22
C ASN A 93 11.02 4.23 7.29
N PHE A 94 11.50 4.37 6.05
CA PHE A 94 11.20 3.41 4.98
C PHE A 94 11.69 1.99 5.26
N GLU A 95 12.94 1.81 5.69
CA GLU A 95 13.50 0.47 5.91
C GLU A 95 12.71 -0.31 6.97
N GLU A 96 12.45 0.31 8.13
CA GLU A 96 11.69 -0.29 9.22
C GLU A 96 10.25 -0.62 8.82
N ASN A 97 9.58 0.30 8.09
CA ASN A 97 8.23 0.06 7.62
C ASN A 97 8.18 -0.98 6.49
N HIS A 98 9.19 -1.05 5.62
CA HIS A 98 9.25 -2.06 4.56
C HIS A 98 9.42 -3.46 5.15
N GLU A 99 10.34 -3.63 6.10
CA GLU A 99 10.51 -4.88 6.84
C GLU A 99 9.21 -5.27 7.56
N SER A 100 8.59 -4.32 8.26
CA SER A 100 7.36 -4.58 9.02
C SER A 100 6.17 -4.88 8.12
N SER A 101 6.03 -4.19 6.97
CA SER A 101 4.89 -4.35 6.05
C SER A 101 4.97 -5.60 5.18
N THR A 102 6.13 -6.26 5.13
CA THR A 102 6.34 -7.48 4.36
C THR A 102 6.17 -8.69 5.26
N ILE A 103 5.00 -9.31 5.26
CA ILE A 103 4.87 -10.65 5.86
C ILE A 103 5.44 -11.65 4.84
N ILE A 104 6.72 -12.01 5.02
CA ILE A 104 7.28 -13.21 4.41
C ILE A 104 6.75 -14.39 5.24
N GLU A 105 5.57 -14.92 4.88
CA GLU A 105 5.24 -16.28 5.29
C GLU A 105 6.04 -17.22 4.36
N ASP A 106 6.94 -17.99 4.97
CA ASP A 106 7.60 -19.15 4.34
C ASP A 106 6.60 -20.17 3.79
#